data_AF-H3G6C5-F1
#
_entry.id   AF-H3G6C5-F1
#
_cell.length_a   1.000
_cell.length_b   1.000
_cell.length_c   1.000
_cell.angle_alpha   90.00
_cell.angle_beta   90.00
_cell.angle_gamma   90.00
#
_symmetry.space_group_name_H-M   'P 1'
#
loop_
_entity.id
_entity.type
_entity.pdbx_description
1 polymer ?
#
loop_
_entity_poly.entity_id
_entity_poly.type
_entity_poly.pdbx_seq_one_letter_code
_entity_poly.pdbx_strand_id
1 'polypeptide(L)'
;AALAAQTEAAVISHDQVIPFAEPAPVTISEKAGVKFKPQLHISNGCHSYPAVNEAGDTGGGLKTSGAPSSKCKGSGYGSQIYGRSGWHSDVWAIMYAWYFPKDMASTTLGHRHDWEHAVIWIDNPDVAEPKILGVSVSSHSGYAKTTTIPVGSLVGTTVLINYESFWPLDHELSLTTKGGDLQPLIMWSQLTDAARNSL
;
A
#
# COMPACT_ATOMS: atom_id res chain seq x y z
N ALA A 1 1.75 -36.74 -17.58
CA ALA A 1 1.50 -35.37 -17.10
C ALA A 1 1.28 -35.47 -15.60
N ALA A 2 2.22 -35.00 -14.78
CA ALA A 2 2.01 -34.90 -13.35
C ALA A 2 1.10 -33.69 -13.10
N LEU A 3 -0.11 -33.93 -12.57
CA LEU A 3 -0.90 -32.85 -12.00
C LEU A 3 -0.11 -32.34 -10.80
N ALA A 4 0.45 -31.14 -10.90
CA ALA A 4 0.90 -30.43 -9.72
C ALA A 4 -0.34 -30.21 -8.83
N ALA A 5 -0.34 -30.79 -7.64
CA ALA A 5 -1.33 -30.46 -6.63
C ALA A 5 -1.16 -28.98 -6.31
N GLN A 6 -2.12 -28.15 -6.71
CA GLN A 6 -2.24 -26.80 -6.17
C GLN A 6 -2.58 -26.96 -4.68
N THR A 7 -1.59 -26.73 -3.82
CA THR A 7 -1.85 -26.50 -2.41
C THR A 7 -2.74 -25.28 -2.30
N GLU A 8 -3.91 -25.46 -1.68
CA GLU A 8 -4.87 -24.37 -1.45
C GLU A 8 -4.20 -23.29 -0.60
N ALA A 9 -4.36 -22.03 -1.00
CA ALA A 9 -3.80 -20.88 -0.29
C ALA A 9 -4.29 -20.85 1.18
N ALA A 10 -3.36 -20.68 2.12
CA ALA A 10 -3.68 -20.69 3.54
C ALA A 10 -3.74 -19.27 4.14
N VAL A 11 -4.42 -19.14 5.27
CA VAL A 11 -4.26 -17.98 6.16
C VAL A 11 -3.15 -18.29 7.16
N ILE A 12 -2.07 -17.51 7.13
CA ILE A 12 -0.88 -17.69 7.96
C ILE A 12 -0.71 -16.54 8.97
N SER A 13 0.23 -16.66 9.91
CA SER A 13 0.52 -15.57 10.86
C SER A 13 0.98 -14.31 10.10
N HIS A 14 0.57 -13.13 10.58
CA HIS A 14 0.84 -11.85 9.91
C HIS A 14 2.34 -11.56 9.74
N ASP A 15 3.18 -12.16 10.58
CA ASP A 15 4.65 -12.03 10.57
C ASP A 15 5.36 -13.17 9.81
N GLN A 16 4.62 -14.07 9.17
CA GLN A 16 5.16 -15.17 8.34
C GLN A 16 4.93 -14.97 6.84
N VAL A 17 4.23 -13.91 6.45
CA VAL A 17 4.09 -13.56 5.03
C VAL A 17 5.42 -13.00 4.54
N ILE A 18 6.02 -13.68 3.55
CA ILE A 18 7.24 -13.23 2.88
C ILE A 18 6.84 -12.25 1.77
N PRO A 19 7.38 -11.02 1.73
CA PRO A 19 7.07 -10.05 0.68
C PRO A 19 7.68 -10.46 -0.66
N PHE A 20 7.12 -9.92 -1.73
CA PHE A 20 7.70 -9.93 -3.05
C PHE A 20 8.87 -8.93 -3.09
N ALA A 21 10.00 -9.36 -3.66
CA ALA A 21 11.05 -8.43 -4.05
C ALA A 21 10.52 -7.44 -5.12
N GLU A 22 10.99 -6.20 -5.10
CA GLU A 22 10.67 -5.21 -6.13
C GLU A 22 11.39 -5.58 -7.44
N PRO A 23 10.67 -6.00 -8.50
CA PRO A 23 11.30 -6.37 -9.76
C PRO A 23 11.80 -5.12 -10.50
N ALA A 24 12.83 -5.28 -11.34
CA ALA A 24 13.24 -4.22 -12.25
C ALA A 24 12.10 -3.89 -13.23
N PRO A 25 11.69 -2.62 -13.39
CA PRO A 25 10.55 -2.27 -14.21
C PRO A 25 10.86 -2.35 -15.72
N VAL A 26 10.00 -3.02 -16.48
CA VAL A 26 10.17 -3.23 -17.93
C VAL A 26 9.15 -2.43 -18.73
N THR A 27 7.87 -2.56 -18.39
CA THR A 27 6.77 -1.90 -19.11
C THR A 27 6.62 -0.43 -18.73
N ILE A 28 5.88 0.33 -19.53
CA ILE A 28 5.54 1.74 -19.25
C ILE A 28 4.87 1.88 -17.88
N SER A 29 3.89 1.01 -17.59
CA SER A 29 3.16 1.03 -16.32
C SER A 29 4.04 0.71 -15.12
N GLU A 30 4.98 -0.23 -15.25
CA GLU A 30 5.91 -0.59 -14.17
C GLU A 30 6.90 0.53 -13.90
N LYS A 31 7.45 1.15 -14.96
CA LYS A 31 8.36 2.29 -14.85
C LYS A 31 7.68 3.48 -14.19
N ALA A 32 6.43 3.77 -14.56
CA ALA A 32 5.63 4.79 -13.92
C ALA A 32 5.33 4.45 -12.45
N GLY A 33 4.99 3.19 -12.15
CA GLY A 33 4.79 2.70 -10.78
C GLY A 33 6.00 2.90 -9.88
N VAL A 34 7.21 2.63 -10.38
CA VAL A 34 8.45 2.88 -9.61
C VAL A 34 8.75 4.38 -9.52
N LYS A 35 8.57 5.16 -10.60
CA LYS A 35 8.88 6.61 -10.65
C LYS A 35 8.00 7.43 -9.69
N PHE A 36 6.73 7.07 -9.54
CA PHE A 36 5.75 7.81 -8.73
C PHE A 36 5.46 7.14 -7.37
N LYS A 37 6.32 6.19 -6.95
CA LYS A 37 6.16 5.47 -5.68
C LYS A 37 6.16 6.47 -4.51
N PRO A 38 5.09 6.52 -3.70
CA PRO A 38 5.00 7.46 -2.59
C PRO A 38 5.86 7.01 -1.39
N GLN A 39 6.19 7.96 -0.52
CA GLN A 39 6.69 7.67 0.82
C GLN A 39 5.53 7.59 1.80
N LEU A 40 5.62 6.64 2.72
CA LEU A 40 4.65 6.49 3.80
C LEU A 40 5.30 6.83 5.15
N HIS A 41 4.83 7.90 5.78
CA HIS A 41 5.13 8.26 7.15
C HIS A 41 4.10 7.64 8.08
N ILE A 42 4.53 6.84 9.05
CA ILE A 42 3.66 6.26 10.07
C ILE A 42 3.71 7.14 11.31
N SER A 43 2.66 7.93 11.58
CA SER A 43 2.60 8.76 12.79
C SER A 43 2.26 7.93 14.03
N ASN A 44 1.32 7.00 13.89
CA ASN A 44 0.93 6.05 14.92
C ASN A 44 0.38 4.76 14.29
N GLY A 45 -0.04 3.80 15.12
CA GLY A 45 -0.56 2.51 14.64
C GLY A 45 0.49 1.52 14.17
N CYS A 46 0.08 0.65 13.26
CA CYS A 46 0.93 -0.38 12.70
C CYS A 46 1.81 0.17 11.56
N HIS A 47 2.96 -0.46 11.34
CA HIS A 47 3.69 -0.33 10.09
C HIS A 47 3.06 -1.25 9.03
N SER A 48 3.34 -1.01 7.75
CA SER A 48 2.84 -1.83 6.66
C SER A 48 3.52 -3.19 6.58
N TYR A 49 2.74 -4.23 6.26
CA TYR A 49 3.15 -5.63 6.17
C TYR A 49 2.81 -6.17 4.78
N PRO A 50 3.51 -7.22 4.31
CA PRO A 50 3.01 -8.02 3.19
C PRO A 50 1.69 -8.71 3.58
N ALA A 51 0.67 -8.54 2.73
CA ALA A 51 -0.64 -9.15 2.89
C ALA A 51 -0.71 -10.57 2.33
N VAL A 52 0.07 -10.85 1.28
CA VAL A 52 0.06 -12.11 0.53
C VAL A 52 1.48 -12.47 0.08
N ASN A 53 1.82 -13.76 0.03
CA ASN A 53 3.10 -14.27 -0.49
C ASN A 53 2.96 -14.86 -1.92
N GLU A 54 4.06 -15.33 -2.52
CA GLU A 54 4.07 -15.91 -3.88
C GLU A 54 3.13 -17.13 -4.06
N ALA A 55 2.93 -17.92 -3.01
CA ALA A 55 2.06 -19.10 -3.00
C ALA A 55 0.57 -18.75 -2.85
N GLY A 56 0.26 -17.47 -2.60
CA GLY A 56 -1.11 -17.00 -2.35
C GLY A 56 -1.53 -17.07 -0.88
N ASP A 57 -0.66 -17.46 0.05
CA ASP A 57 -1.01 -17.44 1.47
C ASP A 57 -1.18 -16.00 1.95
N THR A 58 -2.22 -15.74 2.73
CA THR A 58 -2.55 -14.40 3.23
C THR A 58 -2.29 -14.25 4.71
N GLY A 59 -1.93 -13.03 5.13
CA GLY A 59 -1.72 -12.69 6.53
C GLY A 59 -3.04 -12.67 7.30
N GLY A 60 -3.15 -13.47 8.35
CA GLY A 60 -4.30 -13.54 9.24
C GLY A 60 -4.51 -12.30 10.12
N GLY A 61 -3.69 -11.26 9.96
CA GLY A 61 -3.75 -10.02 10.73
C GLY A 61 -3.53 -10.19 12.23
N LEU A 62 -3.84 -9.13 12.99
CA LEU A 62 -3.73 -9.08 14.44
C LEU A 62 -5.08 -8.81 15.08
N LYS A 63 -5.30 -9.40 16.26
CA LYS A 63 -6.44 -9.05 17.11
C LYS A 63 -6.27 -7.61 17.61
N THR A 64 -7.38 -6.90 17.80
CA THR A 64 -7.48 -5.56 18.40
C THR A 64 -7.26 -5.59 19.92
N SER A 65 -6.09 -6.07 20.33
CA SER A 65 -5.67 -6.11 21.73
C SER A 65 -4.29 -5.50 21.91
N GLY A 66 -3.98 -5.14 23.16
CA GLY A 66 -2.77 -4.42 23.51
C GLY A 66 -2.79 -2.97 23.01
N ALA A 67 -1.61 -2.35 22.92
CA ALA A 67 -1.48 -1.00 22.36
C ALA A 67 -1.73 -1.01 20.84
N PRO A 68 -2.15 0.14 20.25
CA PRO A 68 -2.33 0.31 18.81
C PRO A 68 -1.21 -0.28 17.95
N SER A 69 0.05 0.01 18.27
CA SER A 69 1.22 -0.47 17.52
C SER A 69 1.82 -1.80 18.03
N SER A 70 1.19 -2.45 19.01
CA SER A 70 1.75 -3.66 19.63
C SER A 70 1.77 -4.83 18.63
N LYS A 71 2.94 -5.46 18.48
CA LYS A 71 3.22 -6.59 17.58
C LYS A 71 3.09 -6.28 16.08
N CYS A 72 3.02 -5.01 15.69
CA CYS A 72 2.94 -4.59 14.30
C CYS A 72 3.89 -3.43 13.93
N LYS A 73 5.08 -3.35 14.55
CA LYS A 73 6.09 -2.32 14.22
C LYS A 73 7.05 -2.72 13.09
N GLY A 74 6.74 -3.78 12.36
CA GLY A 74 7.52 -4.30 11.24
C GLY A 74 7.63 -5.82 11.26
N SER A 75 7.54 -6.45 10.09
CA SER A 75 7.79 -7.89 9.93
C SER A 75 9.29 -8.17 9.93
N GLY A 76 9.68 -9.36 10.38
CA GLY A 76 11.06 -9.85 10.23
C GLY A 76 11.49 -10.01 8.77
N TYR A 77 10.53 -10.05 7.84
CA TYR A 77 10.77 -10.13 6.39
C TYR A 77 10.70 -8.78 5.66
N GLY A 78 10.40 -7.70 6.37
CA GLY A 78 10.28 -6.35 5.79
C GLY A 78 8.83 -5.91 5.55
N SER A 79 8.64 -5.01 4.60
CA SER A 79 7.35 -4.37 4.30
C SER A 79 6.99 -4.54 2.82
N GLN A 80 5.82 -4.07 2.41
CA GLN A 80 5.36 -4.11 1.02
C GLN A 80 4.44 -2.92 0.72
N ILE A 81 4.52 -2.43 -0.52
CA ILE A 81 3.51 -1.59 -1.16
C ILE A 81 3.02 -2.28 -2.44
N TYR A 82 1.71 -2.25 -2.68
CA TYR A 82 1.07 -2.88 -3.83
C TYR A 82 0.66 -1.82 -4.84
N GLY A 83 1.01 -1.98 -6.12
CA GLY A 83 0.67 -1.01 -7.17
C GLY A 83 -0.33 -1.55 -8.19
N ARG A 84 -1.31 -0.75 -8.62
CA ARG A 84 -2.15 -1.08 -9.79
C ARG A 84 -2.45 0.18 -10.58
N SER A 85 -2.35 0.11 -11.90
CA SER A 85 -2.46 1.30 -12.75
C SER A 85 -3.33 1.06 -13.97
N GLY A 86 -3.88 2.15 -14.51
CA GLY A 86 -4.63 2.14 -15.76
C GLY A 86 -5.12 3.52 -16.15
N TRP A 87 -5.61 3.63 -17.39
CA TRP A 87 -6.30 4.82 -17.86
C TRP A 87 -7.70 4.90 -17.23
N HIS A 88 -8.08 6.10 -16.81
CA HIS A 88 -9.41 6.43 -16.35
C HIS A 88 -9.77 7.85 -16.77
N SER A 89 -10.76 7.98 -17.65
CA SER A 89 -11.21 9.28 -18.19
C SER A 89 -10.06 10.13 -18.75
N ASP A 90 -9.25 9.53 -19.64
CA ASP A 90 -8.09 10.15 -20.31
C ASP A 90 -6.95 10.64 -19.39
N VAL A 91 -6.96 10.20 -18.12
CA VAL A 91 -5.88 10.42 -17.15
C VAL A 91 -5.34 9.07 -16.71
N TRP A 92 -4.04 8.96 -16.46
CA TRP A 92 -3.44 7.74 -15.94
C TRP A 92 -3.47 7.71 -14.42
N ALA A 93 -4.11 6.71 -13.85
CA ALA A 93 -4.18 6.48 -12.42
C ALA A 93 -3.16 5.42 -11.99
N ILE A 94 -2.43 5.68 -10.91
CA ILE A 94 -1.60 4.69 -10.24
C ILE A 94 -2.06 4.61 -8.78
N MET A 95 -2.72 3.52 -8.43
CA MET A 95 -3.09 3.21 -7.05
C MET A 95 -1.93 2.49 -6.36
N TYR A 96 -1.55 2.97 -5.18
CA TYR A 96 -0.62 2.34 -4.27
C TYR A 96 -1.34 1.98 -2.98
N ALA A 97 -1.28 0.73 -2.57
CA ALA A 97 -1.97 0.23 -1.39
C ALA A 97 -1.00 -0.37 -0.38
N TRP A 98 -1.30 -0.19 0.90
CA TRP A 98 -0.60 -0.78 2.02
C TRP A 98 -1.55 -1.60 2.85
N TYR A 99 -1.06 -2.73 3.35
CA TYR A 99 -1.77 -3.56 4.30
C TYR A 99 -1.18 -3.38 5.70
N PHE A 100 -2.04 -3.25 6.69
CA PHE A 100 -1.65 -3.27 8.10
C PHE A 100 -2.34 -4.43 8.82
N PRO A 101 -1.66 -5.13 9.75
CA PRO A 101 -2.24 -6.30 10.42
C PRO A 101 -3.52 -5.99 11.22
N LYS A 102 -3.68 -4.76 11.70
CA LYS A 102 -4.87 -4.25 12.39
C LYS A 102 -4.94 -2.73 12.26
N ASP A 103 -6.15 -2.20 12.31
CA ASP A 103 -6.43 -0.79 12.59
C ASP A 103 -6.93 -0.69 14.02
N MET A 104 -6.39 0.24 14.80
CA MET A 104 -6.76 0.37 16.20
C MET A 104 -6.44 1.76 16.74
N ALA A 105 -7.43 2.64 16.82
CA ALA A 105 -7.32 3.91 17.54
C ALA A 105 -7.21 3.69 19.06
N SER A 106 -7.91 2.69 19.61
CA SER A 106 -7.87 2.35 21.05
C SER A 106 -8.23 0.89 21.35
N THR A 107 -8.19 0.48 22.62
CA THR A 107 -8.58 -0.88 23.04
C THR A 107 -10.04 -1.23 22.82
N THR A 108 -10.90 -0.25 22.57
CA THR A 108 -12.34 -0.45 22.31
C THR A 108 -12.75 -0.03 20.91
N LEU A 109 -11.82 0.46 20.09
CA LEU A 109 -12.09 1.00 18.75
C LEU A 109 -10.98 0.53 17.79
N GLY A 110 -11.38 -0.28 16.80
CA GLY A 110 -10.50 -0.83 15.79
C GLY A 110 -11.00 -2.14 15.21
N HIS A 111 -10.26 -2.67 14.23
CA HIS A 111 -10.52 -3.95 13.57
C HIS A 111 -9.24 -4.70 13.19
N ARG A 112 -9.39 -6.00 12.96
CA ARG A 112 -8.34 -6.83 12.36
C ARG A 112 -8.26 -6.48 10.88
N HIS A 113 -7.05 -6.44 10.35
CA HIS A 113 -6.73 -6.01 8.98
C HIS A 113 -6.99 -4.52 8.79
N ASP A 114 -6.18 -3.92 7.94
CA ASP A 114 -6.41 -2.60 7.42
C ASP A 114 -5.81 -2.50 6.02
N TRP A 115 -6.50 -1.80 5.14
CA TRP A 115 -6.08 -1.56 3.77
C TRP A 115 -6.31 -0.10 3.46
N GLU A 116 -5.22 0.61 3.25
CA GLU A 116 -5.24 2.01 2.86
C GLU A 116 -4.55 2.16 1.51
N HIS A 117 -4.96 3.15 0.72
CA HIS A 117 -4.38 3.37 -0.60
C HIS A 117 -4.43 4.83 -1.05
N ALA A 118 -3.46 5.18 -1.88
CA ALA A 118 -3.38 6.46 -2.55
C ALA A 118 -3.41 6.28 -4.06
N VAL A 119 -4.14 7.13 -4.75
CA VAL A 119 -4.15 7.21 -6.21
C VAL A 119 -3.41 8.47 -6.64
N ILE A 120 -2.29 8.27 -7.35
CA ILE A 120 -1.53 9.33 -8.01
C ILE A 120 -2.03 9.42 -9.44
N TRP A 121 -2.59 10.58 -9.79
CA TRP A 121 -3.12 10.86 -11.12
C TRP A 121 -2.06 11.59 -11.93
N ILE A 122 -1.65 11.04 -13.06
CA ILE A 122 -0.68 11.66 -13.97
C ILE A 122 -1.25 11.83 -15.37
N ASP A 123 -0.70 12.75 -16.14
CA ASP A 123 -1.13 13.03 -17.52
C ASP A 123 -0.94 11.84 -18.47
N ASN A 124 0.28 11.34 -18.62
CA ASN A 124 0.58 10.23 -19.53
C ASN A 124 1.85 9.49 -19.05
N PRO A 125 1.80 8.17 -18.79
CA PRO A 125 2.98 7.43 -18.33
C PRO A 125 4.06 7.24 -19.41
N ASP A 126 3.74 7.47 -20.68
CA ASP A 126 4.62 7.22 -21.85
C ASP A 126 5.28 8.49 -22.41
N VAL A 127 5.48 9.51 -21.56
CA VAL A 127 6.27 10.69 -21.90
C VAL A 127 7.50 10.78 -21.00
N ALA A 128 8.52 11.54 -21.42
CA ALA A 128 9.78 11.64 -20.68
C ALA A 128 9.58 12.13 -19.24
N GLU A 129 8.75 13.16 -19.06
CA GLU A 129 8.44 13.75 -17.75
C GLU A 129 6.93 13.85 -17.53
N PRO A 130 6.28 12.76 -17.09
CA PRO A 130 4.86 12.78 -16.75
C PRO A 130 4.62 13.72 -15.57
N LYS A 131 3.47 14.40 -15.57
CA LYS A 131 3.10 15.39 -14.55
C LYS A 131 2.01 14.82 -13.65
N ILE A 132 2.19 15.00 -12.34
CA ILE A 132 1.13 14.74 -11.36
C ILE A 132 0.05 15.81 -11.54
N LEU A 133 -1.18 15.36 -11.83
CA LEU A 133 -2.37 16.18 -11.97
C LEU A 133 -3.19 16.25 -10.68
N GLY A 134 -3.03 15.25 -9.81
CA GLY A 134 -3.71 15.22 -8.53
C GLY A 134 -3.39 13.97 -7.73
N VAL A 135 -3.83 13.98 -6.48
CA VAL A 135 -3.69 12.87 -5.54
C VAL A 135 -5.03 12.65 -4.84
N SER A 136 -5.39 11.38 -4.68
CA SER A 136 -6.48 10.96 -3.80
C SER A 136 -5.91 10.00 -2.77
N VAL A 137 -6.21 10.20 -1.49
CA VAL A 137 -5.80 9.29 -0.41
C VAL A 137 -7.04 8.77 0.28
N SER A 138 -7.06 7.48 0.62
CA SER A 138 -8.17 6.86 1.35
C SER A 138 -8.37 7.52 2.71
N SER A 139 -9.63 7.73 3.06
CA SER A 139 -10.05 8.30 4.33
C SER A 139 -11.39 7.66 4.67
N HIS A 140 -11.32 6.60 5.49
CA HIS A 140 -12.45 5.74 5.83
C HIS A 140 -13.21 5.28 4.56
N SER A 141 -14.51 5.55 4.47
CA SER A 141 -15.34 5.17 3.31
C SER A 141 -15.17 6.04 2.05
N GLY A 142 -14.22 6.98 2.06
CA GLY A 142 -14.07 7.99 1.02
C GLY A 142 -12.62 8.29 0.66
N TYR A 143 -12.41 9.48 0.09
CA TYR A 143 -11.09 9.96 -0.26
C TYR A 143 -10.97 11.45 0.05
N ALA A 144 -9.85 11.84 0.65
CA ALA A 144 -9.37 13.21 0.54
C ALA A 144 -8.70 13.37 -0.84
N LYS A 145 -9.10 14.40 -1.59
CA LYS A 145 -8.67 14.63 -2.98
C LYS A 145 -8.12 16.03 -3.15
N THR A 146 -7.02 16.16 -3.88
CA THR A 146 -6.49 17.47 -4.27
C THR A 146 -5.85 17.42 -5.66
N THR A 147 -6.00 18.50 -6.42
CA THR A 147 -5.26 18.77 -7.66
C THR A 147 -4.06 19.70 -7.44
N THR A 148 -3.96 20.30 -6.25
CA THR A 148 -2.86 21.19 -5.85
C THR A 148 -2.12 20.53 -4.69
N ILE A 149 -0.96 19.96 -4.97
CA ILE A 149 -0.15 19.30 -3.94
C ILE A 149 0.41 20.36 -3.00
N PRO A 150 0.19 20.25 -1.67
CA PRO A 150 0.72 21.21 -0.71
C PRO A 150 2.25 21.33 -0.82
N VAL A 151 2.76 22.54 -0.59
CA VAL A 151 4.20 22.81 -0.61
C VAL A 151 4.88 21.93 0.45
N GLY A 152 5.91 21.19 0.03
CA GLY A 152 6.65 20.27 0.90
C GLY A 152 6.07 18.85 0.96
N SER A 153 4.91 18.57 0.35
CA SER A 153 4.34 17.22 0.24
C SER A 153 4.73 16.45 -1.03
N LEU A 154 5.68 16.99 -1.79
CA LEU A 154 6.22 16.38 -3.00
C LEU A 154 7.74 16.58 -3.04
N VAL A 155 8.49 15.49 -3.16
CA VAL A 155 9.94 15.49 -3.34
C VAL A 155 10.27 14.85 -4.70
N GLY A 156 10.61 15.67 -5.69
CA GLY A 156 10.69 15.21 -7.08
C GLY A 156 9.33 14.73 -7.57
N THR A 157 9.21 13.42 -7.83
CA THR A 157 7.95 12.75 -8.20
C THR A 157 7.33 11.93 -7.05
N THR A 158 7.95 11.97 -5.86
CA THR A 158 7.52 11.20 -4.68
C THR A 158 6.57 12.02 -3.84
N VAL A 159 5.30 11.61 -3.77
CA VAL A 159 4.30 12.19 -2.88
C VAL A 159 4.53 11.68 -1.45
N LEU A 160 4.45 12.58 -0.47
CA LEU A 160 4.60 12.25 0.94
C LEU A 160 3.23 12.05 1.59
N ILE A 161 3.01 10.85 2.12
CA ILE A 161 1.74 10.41 2.68
C ILE A 161 1.93 10.05 4.15
N ASN A 162 0.97 10.39 4.98
CA ASN A 162 0.91 10.07 6.40
C ASN A 162 -0.20 9.06 6.65
N TYR A 163 0.08 8.05 7.48
CA TYR A 163 -0.90 7.15 8.07
C TYR A 163 -1.02 7.46 9.56
N GLU A 164 -2.23 7.80 9.98
CA GLU A 164 -2.50 8.26 11.34
C GLU A 164 -3.96 8.03 11.72
N SER A 165 -4.19 7.72 12.99
CA SER A 165 -5.50 7.82 13.64
C SER A 165 -5.53 9.06 14.55
N PHE A 166 -6.62 9.81 14.49
CA PHE A 166 -6.94 10.88 15.43
C PHE A 166 -8.24 10.57 16.15
N TRP A 167 -8.19 10.44 17.48
CA TRP A 167 -9.38 10.08 18.27
C TRP A 167 -10.55 11.05 18.02
N PRO A 168 -11.77 10.56 17.73
CA PRO A 168 -12.24 9.18 17.91
C PRO A 168 -12.34 8.37 16.60
N LEU A 169 -11.53 8.66 15.58
CA LEU A 169 -11.52 7.95 14.30
C LEU A 169 -10.38 6.94 14.25
N ASP A 170 -10.62 5.84 13.52
CA ASP A 170 -9.59 4.86 13.14
C ASP A 170 -8.59 5.48 12.15
N HIS A 171 -7.65 4.70 11.59
CA HIS A 171 -6.60 5.30 10.77
C HIS A 171 -7.15 5.76 9.40
N GLU A 172 -6.45 6.73 8.83
CA GLU A 172 -6.67 7.21 7.48
C GLU A 172 -5.35 7.69 6.86
N LEU A 173 -5.37 7.95 5.55
CA LEU A 173 -4.27 8.58 4.86
C LEU A 173 -4.48 10.09 4.68
N SER A 174 -3.39 10.83 4.80
CA SER A 174 -3.34 12.27 4.53
C SER A 174 -2.04 12.64 3.82
N LEU A 175 -2.00 13.81 3.16
CA LEU A 175 -0.73 14.38 2.68
C LEU A 175 0.04 14.98 3.86
N THR A 176 1.36 14.90 3.81
CA THR A 176 2.25 15.41 4.88
C THR A 176 3.47 16.09 4.31
N THR A 177 4.19 16.84 5.14
CA THR A 177 5.53 17.38 4.81
C THR A 177 6.65 16.57 5.44
N LYS A 178 6.31 15.53 6.23
CA LYS A 178 7.26 14.64 6.86
C LYS A 178 7.71 13.56 5.87
N GLY A 179 9.02 13.30 5.82
CA GLY A 179 9.54 12.14 5.10
C GLY A 179 9.05 10.83 5.72
N GLY A 180 8.99 9.79 4.89
CA GLY A 180 8.55 8.46 5.26
C GLY A 180 9.39 7.38 4.60
N ASP A 181 9.01 6.13 4.84
CA ASP A 181 9.69 4.98 4.28
C ASP A 181 9.23 4.70 2.85
N LEU A 182 10.15 4.19 2.02
CA LEU A 182 9.85 3.54 0.76
C LEU A 182 9.81 2.03 0.99
N GLN A 183 8.71 1.38 0.61
CA GLN A 183 8.58 -0.07 0.68
C GLN A 183 8.89 -0.70 -0.69
N PRO A 184 9.32 -1.96 -0.73
CA PRO A 184 9.39 -2.74 -1.97
C PRO A 184 8.02 -2.74 -2.66
N LEU A 185 7.98 -2.30 -3.90
CA LEU A 185 6.78 -2.25 -4.74
C LEU A 185 6.61 -3.55 -5.52
N ILE A 186 5.40 -4.08 -5.48
CA ILE A 186 4.97 -5.12 -6.42
C ILE A 186 3.72 -4.63 -7.17
N MET A 187 3.81 -4.53 -8.49
CA MET A 187 2.64 -4.18 -9.31
C MET A 187 1.70 -5.38 -9.42
N TRP A 188 0.39 -5.16 -9.52
CA TRP A 188 -0.63 -6.20 -9.64
C TRP A 188 -0.37 -7.15 -10.82
N SER A 189 0.15 -6.61 -11.92
CA SER A 189 0.55 -7.39 -13.11
C SER A 189 1.77 -8.29 -12.87
N GLN A 190 2.59 -7.99 -11.84
CA GLN A 190 3.79 -8.73 -11.49
C GLN A 190 3.55 -9.80 -10.41
N LEU A 191 2.39 -9.77 -9.73
CA LEU A 191 2.00 -10.83 -8.80
C LEU A 191 1.85 -12.19 -9.50
N THR A 192 1.96 -13.28 -8.75
CA THR A 192 1.56 -14.61 -9.23
C THR A 192 0.04 -14.68 -9.37
N ASP A 193 -0.45 -15.64 -10.17
CA ASP A 193 -1.90 -15.90 -10.25
C ASP A 193 -2.47 -16.30 -8.88
N ALA A 194 -1.72 -17.08 -8.10
CA ALA A 194 -2.11 -17.48 -6.75
C ALA A 194 -2.31 -16.25 -5.84
N ALA A 195 -1.36 -15.32 -5.83
CA ALA A 195 -1.47 -14.11 -5.02
C ALA A 195 -2.63 -13.21 -5.47
N ARG A 196 -2.84 -13.06 -6.78
CA ARG A 196 -3.99 -12.29 -7.30
C ARG A 196 -5.34 -12.92 -6.95
N ASN A 197 -5.43 -14.25 -6.91
CA ASN A 197 -6.67 -14.94 -6.58
C ASN A 197 -7.02 -14.85 -5.09
N SER A 198 -6.02 -14.63 -4.23
CA SER A 198 -6.19 -14.50 -2.78
C SER A 198 -6.46 -13.07 -2.28
N LEU A 199 -6.24 -12.06 -3.13
CA LEU A 199 -6.47 -10.63 -2.85
C LEU A 199 -7.83 -10.17 -3.39
#